data_AF-E9D8P5-F1
#
_entry.id   AF-E9D8P5-F1
#
_cell.length_a   1.000
_cell.length_b   1.000
_cell.length_c   1.000
_cell.angle_alpha   90.00
_cell.angle_beta   90.00
_cell.angle_gamma   90.00
#
_symmetry.space_group_name_H-M   'P 1'
#
loop_
_entity.id
_entity.type
_entity.pdbx_description
1 polymer ?
#
loop_
_entity_poly.entity_id
_entity_poly.type
_entity_poly.pdbx_seq_one_letter_code
_entity_poly.pdbx_strand_id
1 'polypeptide(L)'
;MARPRPKLSLWTRIRRFFYLFSSPLKLRASIDRLRAHHKHPYLALLRLFIPLPTWYFPLPPALSIRELWGKPDLLRARRGDIHNLWSIPLWSARDTPLRSLYRLYECMASGDYIPMGTETEYFWYQSRWSLNLIPDPQDTDPIRYAILACLAEELVHAFNWRLSLGMRRDGRHLYRERDEDPYPPYDPETVAPWTKNVPPVDAQWTVGLPADVVDVAGRLVLEEGGVNETFAKRNIVTNVGWLYTI
;
A
#
# COMPACT_ATOMS: atom_id res chain seq x y z
N MET A 1 -52.60 -1.14 20.51
CA MET A 1 -52.20 -2.41 21.16
C MET A 1 -50.75 -2.72 20.83
N ALA A 2 -49.84 -2.70 21.80
CA ALA A 2 -48.44 -3.03 21.57
C ALA A 2 -48.25 -4.55 21.47
N ARG A 3 -47.61 -5.03 20.39
CA ARG A 3 -47.31 -6.47 20.21
C ARG A 3 -46.36 -6.94 21.33
N PRO A 4 -46.65 -8.06 22.02
CA PRO A 4 -45.77 -8.58 23.05
C PRO A 4 -44.42 -8.97 22.42
N ARG A 5 -43.32 -8.47 22.96
CA ARG A 5 -41.97 -8.83 22.49
C ARG A 5 -41.78 -10.34 22.69
N PRO A 6 -41.36 -11.10 21.67
CA PRO A 6 -41.15 -12.53 21.81
C PRO A 6 -40.12 -12.80 22.90
N LYS A 7 -40.47 -13.66 23.87
CA LYS A 7 -39.56 -14.07 24.95
C LYS A 7 -38.45 -14.94 24.35
N LEU A 8 -37.38 -14.30 23.90
CA LEU A 8 -36.17 -14.99 23.44
C LEU A 8 -35.60 -15.82 24.60
N SER A 9 -35.37 -17.11 24.35
CA SER A 9 -34.75 -18.00 25.33
C SER A 9 -33.34 -17.49 25.70
N LEU A 10 -32.88 -17.85 26.90
CA LEU A 10 -31.53 -17.51 27.35
C LEU A 10 -30.47 -17.97 26.33
N TRP A 11 -30.65 -19.16 25.75
CA TRP A 11 -29.75 -19.68 24.73
C TRP A 11 -29.78 -18.86 23.43
N THR A 12 -30.96 -18.40 22.99
CA THR A 12 -31.05 -17.50 21.83
C THR A 12 -30.41 -16.14 22.11
N ARG A 13 -30.47 -15.64 23.35
CA ARG A 13 -29.79 -14.41 23.77
C ARG A 13 -28.27 -14.58 23.83
N ILE A 14 -27.78 -15.68 24.41
CA ILE A 14 -26.36 -16.02 24.44
C ILE A 14 -25.83 -16.20 23.02
N ARG A 15 -26.56 -16.95 22.18
CA ARG A 15 -26.23 -17.12 20.77
C ARG A 15 -26.21 -15.76 20.07
N ARG A 16 -27.27 -14.95 20.16
CA ARG A 16 -27.28 -13.59 19.59
C ARG A 16 -26.12 -12.73 20.09
N PHE A 17 -25.79 -12.79 21.39
CA PHE A 17 -24.65 -12.09 21.95
C PHE A 17 -23.36 -12.53 21.26
N PHE A 18 -23.08 -13.82 21.17
CA PHE A 18 -21.90 -14.30 20.44
C PHE A 18 -21.93 -14.02 18.93
N TYR A 19 -23.09 -13.93 18.30
CA TYR A 19 -23.22 -13.58 16.88
C TYR A 19 -23.04 -12.08 16.62
N LEU A 20 -23.49 -11.22 17.55
CA LEU A 20 -23.37 -9.77 17.49
C LEU A 20 -22.06 -9.25 18.11
N PHE A 21 -21.38 -10.06 18.93
CA PHE A 21 -20.09 -9.74 19.52
C PHE A 21 -19.03 -9.73 18.42
N SER A 22 -18.79 -8.53 17.90
CA SER A 22 -17.74 -8.22 16.95
C SER A 22 -16.51 -7.77 17.72
N SER A 23 -15.47 -8.61 17.77
CA SER A 23 -14.17 -8.16 18.26
C SER A 23 -13.46 -7.35 17.17
N PRO A 24 -12.63 -6.36 17.52
CA PRO A 24 -11.88 -5.56 16.54
C PRO A 24 -10.97 -6.43 15.64
N LEU A 25 -10.58 -7.62 16.12
CA LEU A 25 -9.78 -8.59 15.38
C LEU A 25 -10.56 -9.37 14.31
N LYS A 26 -11.90 -9.31 14.33
CA LYS A 26 -12.81 -9.96 13.36
C LYS A 26 -12.45 -11.42 13.07
N LEU A 27 -12.06 -12.19 14.09
CA LEU A 27 -11.43 -13.53 13.92
C LEU A 27 -12.25 -14.50 13.06
N ARG A 28 -13.58 -14.47 13.15
CA ARG A 28 -14.44 -15.32 12.30
C ARG A 28 -14.30 -14.96 10.82
N ALA A 29 -14.43 -13.68 10.49
CA ALA A 29 -14.23 -13.20 9.12
C ALA A 29 -12.81 -13.46 8.63
N SER A 30 -11.81 -13.33 9.51
CA SER A 30 -10.42 -13.68 9.20
C SER A 30 -10.26 -15.17 8.84
N ILE A 31 -10.90 -16.09 9.58
CA ILE A 31 -10.89 -17.53 9.26
C ILE A 31 -11.61 -17.80 7.94
N ASP A 32 -12.76 -17.18 7.71
CA ASP A 32 -13.54 -17.38 6.48
C ASP A 32 -12.76 -16.94 5.24
N ARG A 33 -12.01 -15.82 5.33
CA ARG A 33 -11.08 -15.40 4.27
C ARG A 33 -9.93 -16.38 4.07
N LEU A 34 -9.29 -16.82 5.17
CA LEU A 34 -8.17 -17.75 5.09
C LEU A 34 -8.58 -19.10 4.48
N ARG A 35 -9.82 -19.56 4.69
CA ARG A 35 -10.34 -20.81 4.11
C ARG A 35 -10.35 -20.83 2.59
N ALA A 36 -10.46 -19.68 1.92
CA ALA A 36 -10.50 -19.62 0.46
C ALA A 36 -9.14 -19.96 -0.18
N HIS A 37 -8.03 -19.60 0.48
CA HIS A 37 -6.70 -19.65 -0.13
C HIS A 37 -5.64 -20.40 0.69
N HIS A 38 -5.96 -20.89 1.89
CA HIS A 38 -5.02 -21.61 2.75
C HIS A 38 -5.50 -23.03 3.04
N LYS A 39 -4.64 -24.03 2.78
CA LYS A 39 -4.90 -25.45 3.12
C LYS A 39 -5.19 -25.67 4.61
N HIS A 40 -4.56 -24.87 5.48
CA HIS A 40 -4.70 -24.96 6.94
C HIS A 40 -5.05 -23.58 7.53
N PRO A 41 -6.31 -23.12 7.40
CA PRO A 41 -6.71 -21.75 7.71
C PRO A 41 -6.57 -21.39 9.19
N TYR A 42 -6.87 -22.34 10.08
CA TYR A 42 -6.70 -22.15 11.53
C TYR A 42 -5.22 -22.03 11.93
N LEU A 43 -4.34 -22.83 11.31
CA LEU A 43 -2.89 -22.73 11.53
C LEU A 43 -2.36 -21.39 10.98
N ALA A 44 -2.84 -20.95 9.82
CA ALA A 44 -2.49 -19.66 9.25
C ALA A 44 -2.90 -18.51 10.20
N LEU A 45 -4.13 -18.54 10.74
CA LEU A 45 -4.56 -17.56 11.74
C LEU A 45 -3.68 -17.61 13.00
N LEU A 46 -3.39 -18.80 13.52
CA LEU A 46 -2.55 -18.96 14.71
C LEU A 46 -1.15 -18.37 14.49
N ARG A 47 -0.56 -18.56 13.30
CA ARG A 47 0.73 -17.96 12.93
C ARG A 47 0.70 -16.43 12.93
N LEU A 48 -0.43 -15.81 12.62
CA LEU A 48 -0.56 -14.34 12.69
C LEU A 48 -0.44 -13.82 14.12
N PHE A 49 -0.75 -14.62 15.14
CA PHE A 49 -0.54 -14.27 16.55
C PHE A 49 0.90 -14.48 17.04
N ILE A 50 1.73 -15.22 16.30
CA ILE A 50 3.11 -15.50 16.70
C ILE A 50 4.00 -14.30 16.30
N PRO A 51 4.56 -13.54 17.26
CA PRO A 51 5.26 -12.29 16.99
C PRO A 51 6.77 -12.50 16.77
N LEU A 52 7.17 -13.59 16.11
CA LEU A 52 8.58 -13.97 15.96
C LEU A 52 9.06 -13.75 14.50
N PRO A 53 10.30 -13.24 14.29
CA PRO A 53 11.23 -12.72 15.29
C PRO A 53 10.85 -11.33 15.84
N THR A 54 9.97 -10.60 15.13
CA THR A 54 9.42 -9.32 15.58
C THR A 54 7.91 -9.27 15.31
N TRP A 55 7.24 -8.30 15.92
CA TRP A 55 5.81 -8.07 15.68
C TRP A 55 5.50 -7.77 14.22
N TYR A 56 6.32 -6.94 13.57
CA TYR A 56 6.13 -6.55 12.18
C TYR A 56 6.65 -7.60 11.22
N PHE A 57 6.01 -7.74 10.06
CA PHE A 57 6.53 -8.61 9.03
C PHE A 57 7.86 -8.07 8.48
N PRO A 58 8.86 -8.93 8.22
CA PRO A 58 10.06 -8.50 7.53
C PRO A 58 9.74 -8.10 6.09
N LEU A 59 10.66 -7.34 5.48
CA LEU A 59 10.62 -7.13 4.04
C LEU A 59 10.86 -8.47 3.33
N PRO A 60 10.03 -8.84 2.33
CA PRO A 60 10.36 -9.97 1.47
C PRO A 60 11.65 -9.66 0.69
N PRO A 61 12.35 -10.68 0.15
CA PRO A 61 13.50 -10.46 -0.72
C PRO A 61 13.11 -9.51 -1.86
N ALA A 62 13.73 -8.33 -1.89
CA ALA A 62 13.44 -7.30 -2.86
C ALA A 62 14.13 -7.67 -4.18
N LEU A 63 13.32 -7.82 -5.23
CA LEU A 63 13.81 -8.08 -6.58
C LEU A 63 14.26 -6.76 -7.22
N SER A 64 15.27 -6.83 -8.07
CA SER A 64 15.74 -5.71 -8.88
C SER A 64 14.82 -5.49 -10.08
N ILE A 65 14.92 -4.32 -10.70
CA ILE A 65 14.16 -4.03 -11.93
C ILE A 65 14.52 -4.99 -13.06
N ARG A 66 15.79 -5.42 -13.14
CA ARG A 66 16.27 -6.43 -14.09
C ARG A 66 15.51 -7.76 -13.95
N GLU A 67 15.13 -8.13 -12.74
CA GLU A 67 14.43 -9.38 -12.47
C GLU A 67 12.94 -9.27 -12.76
N LEU A 68 12.34 -8.12 -12.47
CA LEU A 68 10.89 -7.87 -12.55
C LEU A 68 10.39 -7.39 -13.91
N TRP A 69 11.22 -6.65 -14.66
CA TRP A 69 10.77 -5.96 -15.87
C TRP A 69 10.20 -6.93 -16.90
N GLY A 70 9.04 -6.59 -17.46
CA GLY A 70 8.33 -7.41 -18.43
C GLY A 70 7.77 -8.73 -17.85
N LYS A 71 7.76 -8.91 -16.52
CA LYS A 71 7.26 -10.13 -15.85
C LYS A 71 6.13 -9.83 -14.87
N PRO A 72 4.96 -9.34 -15.35
CA PRO A 72 3.81 -9.06 -14.50
C PRO A 72 3.28 -10.30 -13.76
N ASP A 73 3.45 -11.50 -14.33
CA ASP A 73 3.03 -12.73 -13.69
C ASP A 73 3.88 -13.09 -12.47
N LEU A 74 5.17 -12.70 -12.45
CA LEU A 74 6.02 -12.85 -11.28
C LEU A 74 5.55 -11.94 -10.14
N LEU A 75 5.19 -10.68 -10.44
CA LEU A 75 4.56 -9.77 -9.48
C LEU A 75 3.29 -10.40 -8.90
N ARG A 76 2.38 -10.87 -9.76
CA ARG A 76 1.10 -11.46 -9.34
C ARG A 76 1.29 -12.70 -8.47
N ALA A 77 2.22 -13.58 -8.84
CA ALA A 77 2.55 -14.76 -8.05
C ALA A 77 3.11 -14.39 -6.66
N ARG A 78 3.96 -13.37 -6.57
CA ARG A 78 4.52 -12.87 -5.30
C ARG A 78 3.49 -12.20 -4.42
N ARG A 79 2.59 -11.41 -5.00
CA ARG A 79 1.47 -10.79 -4.29
C ARG A 79 0.46 -11.83 -3.83
N GLY A 80 0.24 -12.89 -4.62
CA GLY A 80 -0.65 -13.99 -4.28
C GLY A 80 -2.01 -13.47 -3.81
N ASP A 81 -2.33 -13.73 -2.54
CA ASP A 81 -3.62 -13.39 -1.93
C ASP A 81 -3.60 -12.10 -1.10
N ILE A 82 -2.73 -11.14 -1.44
CA ILE A 82 -2.48 -9.93 -0.63
C ILE A 82 -3.76 -9.14 -0.33
N HIS A 83 -4.69 -9.03 -1.29
CA HIS A 83 -5.95 -8.30 -1.12
C HIS A 83 -6.84 -8.90 -0.03
N ASN A 84 -6.88 -10.23 0.07
CA ASN A 84 -7.60 -10.89 1.16
C ASN A 84 -6.88 -10.71 2.49
N LEU A 85 -5.54 -10.74 2.50
CA LEU A 85 -4.74 -10.52 3.70
C LEU A 85 -4.93 -9.11 4.27
N TRP A 86 -5.05 -8.08 3.42
CA TRP A 86 -5.35 -6.70 3.83
C TRP A 86 -6.66 -6.55 4.61
N SER A 87 -7.61 -7.45 4.35
CA SER A 87 -8.89 -7.47 5.04
C SER A 87 -8.86 -8.22 6.38
N ILE A 88 -7.72 -8.83 6.74
CA ILE A 88 -7.51 -9.51 8.02
C ILE A 88 -6.88 -8.52 9.00
N PRO A 89 -7.59 -8.03 10.03
CA PRO A 89 -7.08 -6.96 10.89
C PRO A 89 -5.73 -7.27 11.55
N LEU A 90 -5.51 -8.53 11.93
CA LEU A 90 -4.26 -8.96 12.57
C LEU A 90 -3.08 -8.98 11.58
N TRP A 91 -3.31 -9.30 10.31
CA TRP A 91 -2.27 -9.23 9.28
C TRP A 91 -1.92 -7.77 9.00
N SER A 92 -2.93 -6.93 8.75
CA SER A 92 -2.73 -5.51 8.46
C SER A 92 -2.08 -4.80 9.64
N ALA A 93 -2.41 -5.19 10.89
CA ALA A 93 -1.77 -4.70 12.11
C ALA A 93 -0.25 -4.95 12.18
N ARG A 94 0.25 -5.98 11.50
CA ARG A 94 1.66 -6.37 11.44
C ARG A 94 2.36 -5.91 10.16
N ASP A 95 1.62 -5.42 9.18
CA ASP A 95 2.19 -4.81 7.98
C ASP A 95 2.79 -3.43 8.30
N THR A 96 3.65 -2.93 7.40
CA THR A 96 4.38 -1.66 7.58
C THR A 96 4.28 -0.79 6.34
N PRO A 97 4.41 0.55 6.49
CA PRO A 97 4.40 1.44 5.34
C PRO A 97 5.58 1.16 4.40
N LEU A 98 6.73 0.74 4.93
CA LEU A 98 7.88 0.36 4.12
C LEU A 98 7.55 -0.86 3.23
N ARG A 99 6.91 -1.90 3.76
CA ARG A 99 6.49 -3.07 2.94
C ARG A 99 5.51 -2.68 1.83
N SER A 100 4.59 -1.76 2.11
CA SER A 100 3.66 -1.23 1.12
C SER A 100 4.39 -0.43 0.03
N LEU A 101 5.38 0.38 0.41
CA LEU A 101 6.23 1.11 -0.52
C LEU A 101 7.01 0.17 -1.47
N TYR A 102 7.55 -0.94 -0.96
CA TYR A 102 8.17 -1.97 -1.80
C TYR A 102 7.18 -2.64 -2.74
N ARG A 103 5.92 -2.86 -2.33
CA ARG A 103 4.89 -3.39 -3.23
C ARG A 103 4.54 -2.40 -4.36
N LEU A 104 4.50 -1.10 -4.07
CA LEU A 104 4.37 -0.05 -5.09
C LEU A 104 5.56 -0.04 -6.05
N TYR A 105 6.78 -0.18 -5.53
CA TYR A 105 7.98 -0.35 -6.35
C TYR A 105 7.85 -1.58 -7.27
N GLU A 106 7.41 -2.73 -6.76
CA GLU A 106 7.28 -3.94 -7.58
C GLU A 106 6.30 -3.74 -8.75
N CYS A 107 5.24 -2.93 -8.58
CA CYS A 107 4.33 -2.55 -9.68
C CYS A 107 5.05 -1.78 -10.78
N MET A 108 5.77 -0.71 -10.41
CA MET A 108 6.52 0.11 -11.36
C MET A 108 7.63 -0.71 -12.05
N ALA A 109 8.37 -1.49 -11.27
CA ALA A 109 9.48 -2.29 -11.77
C ALA A 109 9.05 -3.47 -12.65
N SER A 110 7.80 -3.94 -12.55
CA SER A 110 7.27 -4.96 -13.46
C SER A 110 6.56 -4.38 -14.69
N GLY A 111 6.34 -3.06 -14.73
CA GLY A 111 5.49 -2.40 -15.74
C GLY A 111 4.00 -2.69 -15.58
N ASP A 112 3.54 -3.25 -14.45
CA ASP A 112 2.11 -3.50 -14.19
C ASP A 112 1.60 -2.51 -13.15
N TYR A 113 1.01 -1.43 -13.65
CA TYR A 113 0.55 -0.31 -12.83
C TYR A 113 -0.86 -0.52 -12.27
N ILE A 114 -1.63 -1.49 -12.76
CA ILE A 114 -3.01 -1.74 -12.29
C ILE A 114 -3.06 -1.97 -10.77
N PRO A 115 -2.19 -2.80 -10.16
CA PRO A 115 -2.23 -3.06 -8.72
C PRO A 115 -1.71 -1.90 -7.86
N MET A 116 -1.19 -0.83 -8.47
CA MET A 116 -0.65 0.34 -7.79
C MET A 116 -1.75 1.16 -7.13
N GLY A 117 -2.90 1.31 -7.80
CA GLY A 117 -4.05 2.01 -7.24
C GLY A 117 -4.56 1.35 -5.96
N THR A 118 -4.76 0.03 -5.99
CA THR A 118 -5.26 -0.72 -4.82
C THR A 118 -4.26 -0.73 -3.65
N GLU A 119 -2.96 -0.78 -3.94
CA GLU A 119 -1.91 -0.65 -2.91
C GLU A 119 -1.91 0.75 -2.29
N THR A 120 -2.08 1.79 -3.11
CA THR A 120 -2.18 3.18 -2.65
C THR A 120 -3.40 3.38 -1.74
N GLU A 121 -4.55 2.81 -2.11
CA GLU A 121 -5.75 2.82 -1.27
C GLU A 121 -5.55 2.10 0.05
N TYR A 122 -4.93 0.91 -0.01
CA TYR A 122 -4.62 0.17 1.20
C TYR A 122 -3.72 1.00 2.13
N PHE A 123 -2.66 1.62 1.61
CA PHE A 123 -1.80 2.54 2.37
C PHE A 123 -2.61 3.70 2.96
N TRP A 124 -3.46 4.34 2.14
CA TRP A 124 -4.27 5.49 2.55
C TRP A 124 -5.11 5.20 3.80
N TYR A 125 -5.77 4.04 3.83
CA TYR A 125 -6.62 3.65 4.96
C TYR A 125 -5.85 3.11 6.18
N GLN A 126 -4.52 2.96 6.10
CA GLN A 126 -3.69 2.73 7.28
C GLN A 126 -3.46 4.05 8.03
N SER A 127 -4.47 4.56 8.73
CA SER A 127 -4.42 5.86 9.44
C SER A 127 -3.29 5.99 10.47
N ARG A 128 -2.76 4.87 10.97
CA ARG A 128 -1.60 4.81 11.87
C ARG A 128 -0.24 4.95 11.18
N TRP A 129 -0.20 4.88 9.86
CA TRP A 129 1.02 5.05 9.07
C TRP A 129 1.18 6.51 8.69
N SER A 130 2.37 7.04 8.93
CA SER A 130 2.76 8.40 8.61
C SER A 130 3.84 8.38 7.54
N LEU A 131 3.69 9.17 6.48
CA LEU A 131 4.65 9.20 5.37
C LEU A 131 6.02 9.74 5.81
N ASN A 132 6.05 10.73 6.71
CA ASN A 132 7.29 11.30 7.23
C ASN A 132 8.08 10.35 8.17
N LEU A 133 7.44 9.31 8.70
CA LEU A 133 8.04 8.33 9.61
C LEU A 133 8.41 7.02 8.91
N ILE A 134 8.33 6.95 7.58
CA ILE A 134 8.85 5.79 6.85
C ILE A 134 10.36 5.70 7.10
N PRO A 135 10.85 4.60 7.71
CA PRO A 135 12.27 4.45 7.98
C PRO A 135 13.05 4.34 6.67
N ASP A 136 14.27 4.87 6.68
CA ASP A 136 15.21 4.72 5.56
C ASP A 136 15.57 3.23 5.38
N PRO A 137 15.25 2.61 4.22
CA PRO A 137 15.62 1.22 3.96
C PRO A 137 17.12 1.00 3.76
N GLN A 138 17.90 2.04 3.45
CA GLN A 138 19.30 1.94 3.04
C GLN A 138 19.51 0.86 1.97
N ASP A 139 18.65 0.89 0.95
CA ASP A 139 18.60 -0.17 -0.05
C ASP A 139 19.90 -0.24 -0.85
N THR A 140 20.43 -1.45 -1.01
CA THR A 140 21.70 -1.70 -1.69
C THR A 140 21.59 -1.59 -3.21
N ASP A 141 20.39 -1.72 -3.78
CA ASP A 141 20.13 -1.46 -5.19
C ASP A 141 19.81 0.03 -5.38
N PRO A 142 20.71 0.81 -6.01
CA PRO A 142 20.55 2.26 -6.09
C PRO A 142 19.36 2.67 -6.99
N ILE A 143 18.99 1.86 -7.98
CA ILE A 143 17.83 2.14 -8.83
C ILE A 143 16.55 1.95 -8.02
N ARG A 144 16.45 0.83 -7.30
CA ARG A 144 15.31 0.58 -6.41
C ARG A 144 15.22 1.65 -5.34
N TYR A 145 16.35 2.06 -4.76
CA TYR A 145 16.36 3.11 -3.74
C TYR A 145 15.84 4.44 -4.27
N ALA A 146 16.26 4.85 -5.48
CA ALA A 146 15.76 6.05 -6.15
C ALA A 146 14.24 5.99 -6.41
N ILE A 147 13.72 4.84 -6.88
CA ILE A 147 12.28 4.66 -7.10
C ILE A 147 11.50 4.73 -5.77
N LEU A 148 11.99 4.09 -4.71
CA LEU A 148 11.35 4.14 -3.39
C LEU A 148 11.30 5.58 -2.85
N ALA A 149 12.37 6.36 -3.04
CA ALA A 149 12.39 7.77 -2.66
C ALA A 149 11.35 8.59 -3.41
N CYS A 150 11.29 8.44 -4.74
CA CYS A 150 10.29 9.11 -5.57
C CYS A 150 8.85 8.70 -5.21
N LEU A 151 8.60 7.41 -4.95
CA LEU A 151 7.29 6.92 -4.51
C LEU A 151 6.87 7.53 -3.18
N ALA A 152 7.79 7.62 -2.20
CA ALA A 152 7.49 8.22 -0.91
C ALA A 152 7.16 9.72 -1.04
N GLU A 153 7.88 10.45 -1.90
CA GLU A 153 7.60 11.85 -2.24
C GLU A 153 6.26 12.02 -2.97
N GLU A 154 5.98 11.21 -3.98
CA GLU A 154 4.73 11.28 -4.75
C GLU A 154 3.49 10.85 -3.97
N LEU A 155 3.61 9.91 -3.04
CA LEU A 155 2.52 9.59 -2.12
C LEU A 155 2.12 10.79 -1.27
N VAL A 156 3.06 11.67 -0.89
CA VAL A 156 2.74 12.91 -0.16
C VAL A 156 1.92 13.84 -1.05
N HIS A 157 2.30 14.01 -2.32
CA HIS A 157 1.54 14.81 -3.28
C HIS A 157 0.12 14.25 -3.48
N ALA A 158 0.01 12.95 -3.75
CA ALA A 158 -1.27 12.28 -3.93
C ALA A 158 -2.17 12.36 -2.68
N PHE A 159 -1.60 12.20 -1.48
CA PHE A 159 -2.36 12.25 -0.23
C PHE A 159 -2.80 13.67 0.14
N ASN A 160 -1.93 14.66 -0.06
CA ASN A 160 -2.29 16.06 0.15
C ASN A 160 -3.37 16.52 -0.82
N TRP A 161 -3.35 16.02 -2.07
CA TRP A 161 -4.45 16.22 -3.01
C TRP A 161 -5.76 15.59 -2.52
N ARG A 162 -5.76 14.36 -2.01
CA ARG A 162 -6.98 13.77 -1.40
C ARG A 162 -7.48 14.55 -0.19
N LEU A 163 -6.56 14.98 0.68
CA LEU A 163 -6.90 15.74 1.87
C LEU A 163 -7.54 17.09 1.51
N SER A 164 -7.05 17.76 0.46
CA SER A 164 -7.61 19.02 -0.04
C SER A 164 -9.01 18.85 -0.62
N LEU A 165 -9.32 17.67 -1.18
CA LEU A 165 -10.68 17.31 -1.60
C LEU A 165 -11.62 16.97 -0.43
N GLY A 166 -11.15 16.98 0.82
CA GLY A 166 -11.94 16.64 1.99
C GLY A 166 -11.92 15.16 2.37
N MET A 167 -11.20 14.31 1.64
CA MET A 167 -11.05 12.90 2.02
C MET A 167 -10.24 12.78 3.31
N ARG A 168 -10.47 11.71 4.08
CA ARG A 168 -9.79 11.43 5.34
C ARG A 168 -9.38 9.97 5.42
N ARG A 169 -8.19 9.70 5.98
CA ARG A 169 -7.59 8.37 6.11
C ARG A 169 -8.40 7.41 6.99
N ASP A 170 -9.23 7.94 7.89
CA ASP A 170 -10.13 7.18 8.75
C ASP A 170 -11.51 6.90 8.13
N GLY A 171 -11.73 7.34 6.88
CA GLY A 171 -13.00 7.21 6.15
C GLY A 171 -14.05 8.27 6.52
N ARG A 172 -13.77 9.19 7.45
CA ARG A 172 -14.70 10.26 7.85
C ARG A 172 -14.53 11.47 6.95
N HIS A 173 -14.89 11.31 5.68
CA HIS A 173 -14.74 12.36 4.67
C HIS A 173 -15.57 13.60 5.01
N LEU A 174 -15.01 14.76 4.67
CA LEU A 174 -15.66 16.05 4.76
C LEU A 174 -16.15 16.43 3.37
N TYR A 175 -17.46 16.37 3.19
CA TYR A 175 -18.10 16.73 1.92
C TYR A 175 -18.47 18.21 1.93
N ARG A 176 -18.27 18.86 0.79
CA ARG A 176 -18.85 20.18 0.53
C ARG A 176 -20.32 20.00 0.19
N GLU A 177 -21.18 20.87 0.71
CA GLU A 177 -22.61 20.83 0.38
C GLU A 177 -22.88 21.55 -0.95
N ARG A 178 -22.07 22.57 -1.25
CA ARG A 178 -22.13 23.37 -2.48
C ARG A 178 -20.73 23.51 -3.07
N ASP A 179 -20.63 23.66 -4.38
CA ASP A 179 -19.33 23.83 -5.06
C ASP A 179 -18.61 25.13 -4.66
N GLU A 180 -19.37 26.13 -4.20
CA GLU A 180 -18.92 27.43 -3.71
C GLU A 180 -18.30 27.37 -2.30
N ASP A 181 -18.54 26.29 -1.56
CA ASP A 181 -17.99 26.12 -0.22
C ASP A 181 -16.45 25.99 -0.30
N PRO A 182 -15.71 26.60 0.65
CA PRO A 182 -14.27 26.48 0.69
C PRO A 182 -13.85 25.02 0.87
N TYR A 183 -12.68 24.67 0.31
CA TYR A 183 -12.11 23.34 0.51
C TYR A 183 -11.86 23.08 2.01
N PRO A 184 -12.14 21.86 2.50
CA PRO A 184 -11.98 21.55 3.92
C PRO A 184 -10.53 21.72 4.38
N PRO A 185 -10.27 22.34 5.56
CA PRO A 185 -8.93 22.48 6.08
C PRO A 185 -8.33 21.11 6.39
N TYR A 186 -7.03 20.95 6.18
CA TYR A 186 -6.30 19.72 6.48
C TYR A 186 -4.87 20.01 6.92
N ASP A 187 -4.32 19.10 7.72
CA ASP A 187 -2.90 19.09 8.06
C ASP A 187 -2.13 18.37 6.95
N PRO A 188 -1.20 19.03 6.25
CA PRO A 188 -0.47 18.41 5.16
C PRO A 188 0.43 17.26 5.63
N GLU A 189 0.41 16.16 4.89
CA GLU A 189 1.42 15.12 4.96
C GLU A 189 2.78 15.68 4.53
N THR A 190 3.84 15.17 5.15
CA THR A 190 5.21 15.59 4.88
C THR A 190 6.08 14.41 4.47
N VAL A 191 7.12 14.70 3.70
CA VAL A 191 8.02 13.69 3.14
C VAL A 191 8.99 13.16 4.21
N ALA A 192 9.31 11.87 4.15
CA ALA A 192 10.35 11.27 4.97
C ALA A 192 11.73 11.92 4.68
N PRO A 193 12.49 12.37 5.70
CA PRO A 193 13.73 13.13 5.48
C PRO A 193 14.79 12.45 4.62
N TRP A 194 14.87 11.12 4.66
CA TRP A 194 15.89 10.34 3.94
C TRP A 194 15.78 10.47 2.41
N THR A 195 14.56 10.64 1.89
CA THR A 195 14.29 10.72 0.44
C THR A 195 15.09 11.85 -0.22
N LYS A 196 15.25 12.99 0.45
CA LYS A 196 15.98 14.17 -0.02
C LYS A 196 17.46 13.90 -0.31
N ASN A 197 18.02 12.89 0.35
CA ASN A 197 19.44 12.54 0.24
C ASN A 197 19.70 11.44 -0.80
N VAL A 198 18.65 10.90 -1.43
CA VAL A 198 18.79 9.84 -2.42
C VAL A 198 19.17 10.44 -3.77
N PRO A 199 20.33 10.06 -4.34
CA PRO A 199 20.83 10.65 -5.58
C PRO A 199 19.98 10.24 -6.79
N PRO A 200 20.10 10.98 -7.91
CA PRO A 200 19.58 10.55 -9.20
C PRO A 200 20.18 9.23 -9.67
N VAL A 201 19.44 8.49 -10.51
CA VAL A 201 19.93 7.27 -11.15
C VAL A 201 21.08 7.63 -12.08
N ASP A 202 22.23 7.01 -11.84
CA ASP A 202 23.43 7.11 -12.67
C ASP A 202 23.32 6.17 -13.89
N ALA A 203 23.78 6.62 -15.05
CA ALA A 203 23.84 5.84 -16.27
C ALA A 203 24.67 4.55 -16.13
N GLN A 204 25.65 4.50 -15.21
CA GLN A 204 26.41 3.28 -14.95
C GLN A 204 25.54 2.17 -14.30
N TRP A 205 24.49 2.53 -13.56
CA TRP A 205 23.60 1.56 -12.91
C TRP A 205 22.59 0.96 -13.88
N THR A 206 22.30 1.65 -14.99
CA THR A 206 21.39 1.18 -16.03
C THR A 206 22.07 0.21 -17.00
N VAL A 207 23.39 0.01 -16.89
CA VAL A 207 24.15 -0.93 -17.72
C VAL A 207 23.60 -2.35 -17.59
N GLY A 208 23.22 -2.92 -18.73
CA GLY A 208 22.69 -4.27 -18.84
C GLY A 208 21.23 -4.42 -18.43
N LEU A 209 20.52 -3.34 -18.11
CA LEU A 209 19.07 -3.37 -18.11
C LEU A 209 18.54 -3.60 -19.54
N PRO A 210 17.31 -4.11 -19.70
CA PRO A 210 16.67 -4.20 -21.01
C PRO A 210 16.71 -2.87 -21.78
N ALA A 211 16.89 -2.93 -23.10
CA ALA A 211 17.04 -1.71 -23.92
C ALA A 211 15.78 -0.84 -23.96
N ASP A 212 14.61 -1.42 -23.67
CA ASP A 212 13.31 -0.75 -23.58
C ASP A 212 13.10 0.02 -22.27
N VAL A 213 13.95 -0.18 -21.25
CA VAL A 213 13.88 0.58 -19.98
C VAL A 213 14.93 1.67 -19.84
N VAL A 214 15.74 1.89 -20.87
CA VAL A 214 16.79 2.90 -20.85
C VAL A 214 16.69 3.72 -22.13
N ASP A 215 16.56 5.04 -22.00
CA ASP A 215 16.56 5.91 -23.18
C ASP A 215 17.98 6.22 -23.67
N VAL A 216 18.06 6.92 -24.80
CA VAL A 216 19.33 7.38 -25.40
C VAL A 216 20.15 8.30 -24.49
N ALA A 217 19.54 8.91 -23.48
CA ALA A 217 20.20 9.76 -22.49
C ALA A 217 20.64 8.97 -21.24
N GLY A 218 20.43 7.66 -21.21
CA GLY A 218 20.78 6.79 -20.09
C GLY A 218 19.80 6.87 -18.91
N ARG A 219 18.64 7.52 -19.09
CA ARG A 219 17.60 7.65 -18.06
C ARG A 219 16.79 6.37 -17.97
N LEU A 220 16.29 6.07 -16.77
CA LEU A 220 15.43 4.94 -16.54
C LEU A 220 14.00 5.25 -17.05
N VAL A 221 13.51 4.50 -18.02
CA VAL A 221 12.16 4.64 -18.57
C VAL A 221 11.27 3.52 -18.01
N LEU A 222 10.32 3.91 -17.17
CA LEU A 222 9.29 2.99 -16.64
C LEU A 222 7.97 3.13 -17.40
N GLU A 223 7.72 4.29 -18.00
CA GLU A 223 6.58 4.55 -18.89
C GLU A 223 6.99 5.61 -19.92
N GLU A 224 6.80 5.31 -21.20
CA GLU A 224 7.16 6.23 -22.28
C GLU A 224 6.37 7.54 -22.22
N GLY A 225 7.05 8.66 -22.48
CA GLY A 225 6.42 9.99 -22.43
C GLY A 225 6.07 10.46 -21.02
N GLY A 226 6.58 9.81 -19.97
CA GLY A 226 6.39 10.23 -18.58
C GLY A 226 6.91 11.65 -18.30
N VAL A 227 6.12 12.45 -17.61
CA VAL A 227 6.43 13.87 -17.31
C VAL A 227 6.44 14.22 -15.82
N ASN A 228 6.44 13.22 -14.94
CA ASN A 228 6.43 13.49 -13.50
C ASN A 228 7.74 14.16 -13.02
N GLU A 229 7.63 15.33 -12.39
CA GLU A 229 8.77 16.13 -11.96
C GLU A 229 9.58 15.48 -10.82
N THR A 230 8.92 14.79 -9.90
CA THR A 230 9.58 14.13 -8.75
C THR A 230 10.49 13.01 -9.22
N PHE A 231 10.00 12.19 -10.14
CA PHE A 231 10.78 11.13 -10.77
C PHE A 231 11.84 11.69 -11.73
N ALA A 232 11.53 12.77 -12.46
CA ALA A 232 12.48 13.42 -13.35
C ALA A 232 13.73 13.95 -12.62
N LYS A 233 13.60 14.47 -11.39
CA LYS A 233 14.74 14.87 -10.53
C LYS A 233 15.74 13.74 -10.30
N ARG A 234 15.31 12.48 -10.40
CA ARG A 234 16.15 11.30 -10.23
C ARG A 234 16.46 10.56 -11.52
N ASN A 235 16.33 11.22 -12.68
CA ASN A 235 16.56 10.63 -14.01
C ASN A 235 15.63 9.43 -14.32
N ILE A 236 14.39 9.47 -13.82
CA ILE A 236 13.38 8.45 -14.09
C ILE A 236 12.22 9.06 -14.88
N VAL A 237 11.83 8.41 -15.97
CA VAL A 237 10.73 8.79 -16.85
C VAL A 237 9.55 7.87 -16.57
N THR A 238 8.48 8.43 -15.99
CA THR A 238 7.25 7.69 -15.66
C THR A 238 6.06 8.64 -15.47
N ASN A 239 4.84 8.09 -15.45
CA ASN A 239 3.66 8.78 -14.95
C ASN A 239 3.21 8.16 -13.62
N VAL A 240 2.43 8.92 -12.86
CA VAL A 240 2.03 8.56 -11.49
C VAL A 240 0.52 8.59 -11.27
N GLY A 241 -0.27 8.64 -12.36
CA GLY A 241 -1.73 8.75 -12.29
C GLY A 241 -2.39 7.69 -11.41
N TRP A 242 -1.84 6.48 -11.37
CA TRP A 242 -2.32 5.37 -10.54
C TRP A 242 -2.18 5.59 -9.03
N LEU A 243 -1.41 6.58 -8.57
CA LEU A 243 -1.36 6.99 -7.16
C LEU A 243 -2.57 7.88 -6.76
N TYR A 244 -3.16 8.58 -7.73
CA TYR A 244 -4.24 9.55 -7.53
C TYR A 244 -5.62 8.85 -7.65
N THR A 245 -5.96 8.02 -6.66
CA THR A 245 -7.28 7.35 -6.58
C THR A 245 -8.28 8.15 -5.74
N ILE A 246 -9.58 8.00 -6.04
CA ILE A 246 -10.73 8.62 -5.33
C ILE A 246 -11.63 7.51 -4.80
#